data_AF-A0A7Y3D103-F1
#
_entry.id   AF-A0A7Y3D103-F1
#
_cell.length_a   1.000
_cell.length_b   1.000
_cell.length_c   1.000
_cell.angle_alpha   90.00
_cell.angle_beta   90.00
_cell.angle_gamma   90.00
#
_symmetry.space_group_name_H-M   'P 1'
#
loop_
_entity.id
_entity.type
_entity.pdbx_description
1 polymer ?
#
loop_
_entity_poly.entity_id
_entity_poly.type
_entity_poly.pdbx_seq_one_letter_code
_entity_poly.pdbx_strand_id
1 'polypeptide(L)'
;MSKSSEDKLERIPVINVVVRFLKKVKLPGLEGLSLYQLLELYIVGIAEGALTSRASAIAFSFFTALFPFLLFILILIPYIPVEGFKEEFLVFLESSLPPNTSDFFMKNIFENIEGTKRTGLISSVFLLSVFLMANGVSAVFSGFEYSYHTQYT
;
A
#
# COMPACT_ATOMS: atom_id res chain seq x y z
N MET A 1 4.67 13.79 -25.81
CA MET A 1 5.44 13.58 -27.06
C MET A 1 6.66 14.48 -27.08
N SER A 2 7.85 13.92 -27.26
CA SER A 2 9.06 14.61 -27.73
C SER A 2 9.68 13.74 -28.83
N LYS A 3 9.59 14.19 -30.09
CA LYS A 3 10.16 13.51 -31.27
C LYS A 3 11.67 13.21 -31.14
N SER A 4 12.36 13.86 -30.20
CA SER A 4 13.80 13.76 -29.96
C SER A 4 14.22 12.46 -29.26
N SER A 5 13.34 11.82 -28.48
CA SER A 5 13.67 10.61 -27.72
C SER A 5 13.52 9.33 -28.57
N GLU A 6 12.51 9.27 -29.43
CA GLU A 6 12.26 8.12 -30.32
C GLU A 6 13.40 7.94 -31.35
N ASP A 7 13.86 9.03 -31.97
CA ASP A 7 14.95 9.02 -32.95
C ASP A 7 16.30 8.56 -32.36
N LYS A 8 16.51 8.71 -31.04
CA LYS A 8 17.72 8.22 -30.36
C LYS A 8 17.64 6.73 -30.04
N LEU A 9 16.46 6.23 -29.68
CA LEU A 9 16.22 4.83 -29.36
C LEU A 9 16.26 3.93 -30.61
N GLU A 10 15.88 4.46 -31.78
CA GLU A 10 15.93 3.73 -33.05
C GLU A 10 17.35 3.52 -33.60
N ARG A 11 18.33 4.31 -33.15
CA ARG A 11 19.74 4.20 -33.56
C ARG A 11 20.49 3.05 -32.87
N ILE A 12 19.94 2.47 -31.79
CA ILE A 12 20.56 1.35 -31.08
C ILE A 12 19.94 0.04 -31.58
N PRO A 13 20.71 -0.85 -32.25
CA PRO A 13 20.16 -1.97 -33.02
C PRO A 13 19.35 -2.95 -32.18
N VAL A 14 19.71 -3.17 -30.92
CA VAL A 14 19.00 -4.08 -30.00
C VAL A 14 17.71 -3.45 -29.45
N ILE A 15 17.77 -2.18 -29.06
CA ILE A 15 16.65 -1.45 -28.46
C ILE A 15 15.53 -1.23 -29.49
N ASN A 16 15.89 -0.95 -30.75
CA ASN A 16 14.94 -0.74 -31.83
C ASN A 16 14.04 -1.98 -32.07
N VAL A 17 14.59 -3.19 -31.99
CA VAL A 17 13.80 -4.44 -32.15
C VAL A 17 12.78 -4.58 -31.02
N VAL A 18 13.20 -4.33 -29.78
CA VAL A 18 12.33 -4.40 -28.59
C VAL A 18 11.23 -3.32 -28.67
N VAL A 19 11.58 -2.09 -29.00
CA VAL A 19 10.62 -0.98 -29.16
C VAL A 19 9.60 -1.29 -30.25
N ARG A 20 10.03 -1.81 -31.42
CA ARG A 20 9.10 -2.21 -32.49
C ARG A 20 8.18 -3.36 -32.09
N PHE A 21 8.66 -4.32 -31.30
CA PHE A 21 7.84 -5.38 -30.76
C PHE A 21 6.78 -4.84 -29.79
N LEU A 22 7.20 -4.00 -28.83
CA LEU A 22 6.32 -3.41 -27.82
C LEU A 22 5.29 -2.43 -28.43
N LYS A 23 5.64 -1.73 -29.52
CA LYS A 23 4.70 -0.88 -30.28
C LYS A 23 3.62 -1.69 -31.03
N LYS A 24 3.91 -2.94 -31.41
CA LYS A 24 2.94 -3.82 -32.09
C LYS A 24 1.90 -4.43 -31.15
N VAL A 25 2.27 -4.62 -29.88
CA VAL A 25 1.35 -5.14 -28.86
C VAL A 25 0.39 -4.03 -28.44
N LYS A 26 -0.82 -4.03 -29.03
CA LYS A 26 -1.91 -3.15 -28.61
C LYS A 26 -2.66 -3.77 -27.45
N LEU A 27 -2.92 -2.97 -26.42
CA LEU A 27 -3.61 -3.44 -25.22
C LEU A 27 -5.13 -3.34 -25.43
N PRO A 28 -5.89 -4.46 -25.30
CA PRO A 28 -7.33 -4.42 -25.41
C PRO A 28 -7.93 -3.61 -24.25
N GLY A 29 -8.85 -2.69 -24.55
CA GLY A 29 -9.54 -1.86 -23.54
C GLY A 29 -8.87 -0.51 -23.22
N LEU A 30 -7.69 -0.20 -23.79
CA LEU A 30 -6.98 1.06 -23.55
C LEU A 30 -6.95 1.98 -24.78
N GLU A 31 -8.09 2.12 -25.49
CA GLU A 31 -8.25 3.05 -26.64
C GLU A 31 -7.15 2.98 -27.73
N GLY A 32 -6.51 1.82 -27.90
CA GLY A 32 -5.46 1.63 -28.90
C GLY A 32 -4.04 1.98 -28.43
N LEU A 33 -3.83 2.19 -27.13
CA LEU A 33 -2.51 2.36 -26.52
C LEU A 33 -1.64 1.11 -26.74
N SER A 34 -0.40 1.32 -27.20
CA SER A 34 0.60 0.25 -27.30
C SER A 34 1.30 0.02 -25.97
N LEU A 35 1.81 -1.19 -25.75
CA LEU A 35 2.59 -1.52 -24.55
C LEU A 35 3.82 -0.62 -24.39
N TYR A 36 4.46 -0.22 -25.50
CA TYR A 36 5.55 0.77 -25.47
C TYR A 36 5.10 2.11 -24.88
N GLN A 37 3.97 2.65 -25.36
CA GLN A 37 3.45 3.93 -24.89
C GLN A 37 3.05 3.88 -23.41
N LEU A 38 2.50 2.74 -22.96
CA LEU A 38 2.18 2.53 -21.54
C LEU A 38 3.45 2.55 -20.67
N LEU A 39 4.48 1.82 -21.09
CA LEU A 39 5.75 1.75 -20.37
C LEU A 39 6.47 3.10 -20.37
N GLU A 40 6.47 3.81 -21.49
CA GLU A 40 7.01 5.16 -21.59
C GLU A 40 6.29 6.12 -20.63
N LEU A 41 4.95 6.14 -20.65
CA LEU A 41 4.15 6.96 -19.75
C LEU A 41 4.45 6.64 -18.28
N TYR A 42 4.56 5.36 -17.94
CA TYR A 42 4.84 4.92 -16.58
C TYR A 42 6.24 5.35 -16.11
N ILE A 43 7.27 5.14 -16.93
CA ILE A 43 8.66 5.50 -16.60
C ILE A 43 8.80 7.02 -16.49
N VAL A 44 8.22 7.80 -17.42
CA VAL A 44 8.22 9.27 -17.35
C VAL A 44 7.48 9.75 -16.11
N GLY A 45 6.30 9.18 -15.80
CA GLY A 45 5.55 9.54 -14.60
C GLY A 45 6.26 9.20 -13.28
N ILE A 46 7.11 8.17 -13.25
CA ILE A 46 8.00 7.88 -12.11
C ILE A 46 9.12 8.92 -12.05
N ALA A 47 9.78 9.21 -13.17
CA ALA A 47 10.91 10.14 -13.23
C ALA A 47 10.51 11.57 -12.87
N GLU A 48 9.31 12.01 -13.27
CA GLU A 48 8.74 13.32 -12.91
C GLU A 48 8.19 13.36 -11.48
N GLY A 49 8.22 12.25 -10.74
CA GLY A 49 7.84 12.19 -9.33
C GLY A 49 6.32 12.17 -9.05
N ALA A 50 5.49 12.23 -10.09
CA ALA A 50 4.03 12.22 -9.95
C ALA A 50 3.51 10.88 -9.41
N LEU A 51 4.10 9.76 -9.85
CA LEU A 51 3.71 8.42 -9.36
C LEU A 51 4.36 8.07 -8.02
N THR A 52 5.61 8.46 -7.81
CA THR A 52 6.36 8.12 -6.59
C THR A 52 5.84 8.87 -5.36
N SER A 53 5.48 10.14 -5.50
CA SER A 53 4.88 10.94 -4.41
C SER A 53 3.53 10.36 -3.97
N ARG A 54 2.68 9.95 -4.92
CA ARG A 54 1.39 9.30 -4.65
C ARG A 54 1.56 7.93 -4.01
N ALA A 55 2.45 7.09 -4.56
CA ALA A 55 2.76 5.80 -3.97
C ALA A 55 3.29 5.92 -2.54
N SER A 56 4.13 6.93 -2.27
CA SER A 56 4.64 7.23 -0.93
C SER A 56 3.54 7.66 0.03
N ALA A 57 2.59 8.50 -0.43
CA ALA A 57 1.45 8.90 0.37
C ALA A 57 0.56 7.70 0.74
N ILE A 58 0.28 6.80 -0.20
CA ILE A 58 -0.48 5.57 0.05
C ILE A 58 0.26 4.67 1.03
N ALA A 59 1.56 4.47 0.86
CA ALA A 59 2.39 3.66 1.76
C ALA A 59 2.41 4.24 3.18
N PHE A 60 2.48 5.56 3.31
CA PHE A 60 2.42 6.26 4.60
C PHE A 60 1.05 6.10 5.28
N SER A 61 -0.05 6.27 4.54
CA SER A 61 -1.41 6.03 5.05
C SER A 61 -1.61 4.58 5.48
N PHE A 62 -1.12 3.62 4.70
CA PHE A 62 -1.17 2.20 5.05
C PHE A 62 -0.34 1.91 6.32
N PHE A 63 0.89 2.43 6.41
CA PHE A 63 1.75 2.26 7.58
C PHE A 63 1.13 2.85 8.86
N THR A 64 0.53 4.04 8.77
CA THR A 64 -0.14 4.68 9.91
C THR A 64 -1.42 3.96 10.34
N ALA A 65 -2.11 3.28 9.42
CA ALA A 65 -3.26 2.43 9.71
C ALA A 65 -2.91 1.08 10.37
N LEU A 66 -1.66 0.62 10.21
CA LEU A 66 -1.20 -0.68 10.71
C LEU A 66 -1.25 -0.76 12.24
N PHE A 67 -0.85 0.30 12.96
CA PHE A 67 -0.86 0.32 14.42
C PHE A 67 -2.28 0.21 15.03
N PRO A 68 -3.27 1.04 14.63
CA PRO A 68 -4.67 0.89 15.05
C PRO A 68 -5.25 -0.50 14.74
N PHE A 69 -4.89 -1.08 13.59
CA PHE A 69 -5.31 -2.41 13.20
C PHE A 69 -4.75 -3.49 14.13
N LEU A 70 -3.44 -3.47 14.42
CA LEU A 70 -2.84 -4.41 15.36
C LEU A 70 -3.47 -4.31 16.76
N LEU A 71 -3.71 -3.09 17.24
CA LEU A 71 -4.38 -2.86 18.53
C LEU A 71 -5.80 -3.44 18.55
N PHE A 72 -6.54 -3.28 17.45
CA PHE A 72 -7.87 -3.89 17.29
C PHE A 72 -7.81 -5.42 17.38
N ILE A 73 -6.86 -6.06 16.68
CA ILE A 73 -6.70 -7.51 16.74
C ILE A 73 -6.39 -7.96 18.17
N LEU A 74 -5.50 -7.27 18.90
CA LEU A 74 -5.18 -7.61 20.29
C LEU A 74 -6.40 -7.58 21.21
N ILE A 75 -7.27 -6.59 21.01
CA ILE A 75 -8.53 -6.49 21.76
C ILE A 75 -9.47 -7.65 21.42
N LEU A 76 -9.43 -8.14 20.18
CA LEU A 76 -10.29 -9.22 19.71
C LEU A 76 -9.80 -10.61 20.14
N ILE A 77 -8.48 -10.81 20.29
CA ILE A 77 -7.85 -12.09 20.70
C ILE A 77 -8.62 -12.83 21.80
N PRO A 78 -8.96 -12.23 22.96
CA PRO A 78 -9.64 -12.96 24.05
C PRO A 78 -11.07 -13.42 23.70
N TYR A 79 -11.66 -12.89 22.63
CA TYR A 79 -13.00 -13.24 22.16
C TYR A 79 -12.98 -14.25 21.01
N ILE A 80 -11.81 -14.63 20.49
CA ILE A 80 -11.67 -15.60 19.41
C ILE A 80 -11.63 -17.00 20.04
N PRO A 81 -12.64 -17.87 19.80
CA PRO A 81 -12.71 -19.20 20.41
C PRO A 81 -11.85 -20.20 19.63
N VAL A 82 -10.56 -19.90 19.45
CA VAL A 82 -9.58 -20.75 18.77
C VAL A 82 -8.42 -20.98 19.72
N GLU A 83 -8.17 -22.25 20.06
CA GLU A 83 -7.07 -22.65 20.94
C GLU A 83 -5.72 -22.31 20.30
N GLY A 84 -4.80 -21.73 21.07
CA GLY A 84 -3.47 -21.35 20.58
C GLY A 84 -3.41 -20.12 19.66
N PHE A 85 -4.55 -19.49 19.32
CA PHE A 85 -4.59 -18.35 18.40
C PHE A 85 -3.67 -17.20 18.82
N LYS A 86 -3.62 -16.90 20.13
CA LYS A 86 -2.75 -15.86 20.68
C LYS A 86 -1.29 -16.15 20.35
N GLU A 87 -0.77 -17.29 20.75
CA GLU A 87 0.63 -17.70 20.49
C GLU A 87 0.95 -17.70 19.00
N GLU A 88 0.10 -18.29 18.15
CA GLU A 88 0.31 -18.29 16.69
C GLU A 88 0.35 -16.88 16.11
N PHE A 89 -0.52 -15.98 16.59
CA PHE A 89 -0.55 -14.60 16.15
C PHE A 89 0.73 -13.84 16.56
N LEU A 90 1.23 -14.08 17.78
CA LEU A 90 2.47 -13.44 18.25
C LEU A 90 3.68 -13.91 17.44
N VAL A 91 3.78 -15.21 17.14
CA VAL A 91 4.83 -15.76 16.26
C VAL A 91 4.73 -15.18 14.85
N PHE A 92 3.51 -15.02 14.32
CA PHE A 92 3.29 -14.36 13.05
C PHE A 92 3.79 -12.90 13.06
N LEU A 93 3.50 -12.14 14.11
CA LEU A 93 3.98 -10.76 14.22
C LEU A 93 5.49 -10.67 14.33
N GLU A 94 6.12 -11.55 15.10
CA GLU A 94 7.59 -11.58 15.26
C GLU A 94 8.30 -11.96 13.95
N SER A 95 7.70 -12.82 13.13
CA SER A 95 8.24 -13.19 11.81
C SER A 95 7.93 -12.18 10.70
N SER A 96 6.87 -11.38 10.84
CA SER A 96 6.43 -10.44 9.81
C SER A 96 6.94 -9.02 10.01
N LEU A 97 7.20 -8.61 11.26
CA LEU A 97 7.66 -7.26 11.59
C LEU A 97 9.18 -7.21 11.76
N PRO A 98 9.82 -6.05 11.51
CA PRO A 98 11.22 -5.86 11.87
C PRO A 98 11.44 -6.08 13.39
N PRO A 99 12.60 -6.62 13.81
CA PRO A 99 12.85 -7.01 15.21
C PRO A 99 12.63 -5.89 16.23
N ASN A 100 13.05 -4.67 15.90
CA ASN A 100 12.87 -3.52 16.79
C ASN A 100 11.38 -3.13 16.93
N THR A 101 10.58 -3.36 15.89
CA THR A 101 9.15 -3.05 15.88
C THR A 101 8.35 -4.10 16.62
N SER A 102 8.66 -5.38 16.42
CA SER A 102 8.05 -6.49 17.18
C SER A 102 8.39 -6.35 18.66
N ASP A 103 9.65 -6.13 19.03
CA ASP A 103 10.07 -5.95 20.43
C ASP A 103 9.33 -4.79 21.11
N PHE A 104 9.22 -3.63 20.42
CA PHE A 104 8.49 -2.49 20.94
C PHE A 104 7.02 -2.84 21.17
N PHE A 105 6.38 -3.47 20.19
CA PHE A 105 4.97 -3.83 20.24
C PHE A 105 4.68 -4.84 21.36
N MET A 106 5.49 -5.89 21.48
CA MET A 106 5.33 -6.93 22.49
C MET A 106 5.49 -6.35 23.91
N LYS A 107 6.60 -5.66 24.18
CA LYS A 107 6.92 -5.16 25.53
C LYS A 107 6.04 -3.98 25.96
N ASN A 108 5.68 -3.09 25.05
CA ASN A 108 5.01 -1.83 25.42
C ASN A 108 3.51 -1.85 25.17
N ILE A 109 3.01 -2.68 24.25
CA ILE A 109 1.58 -2.69 23.89
C ILE A 109 0.93 -3.98 24.35
N PHE A 110 1.46 -5.14 23.92
CA PHE A 110 0.85 -6.44 24.20
C PHE A 110 0.78 -6.75 25.70
N GLU A 111 1.92 -6.71 26.39
CA GLU A 111 2.01 -7.01 27.84
C GLU A 111 1.12 -6.07 28.68
N ASN A 112 1.06 -4.78 28.31
CA ASN A 112 0.23 -3.79 29.01
C ASN A 112 -1.28 -4.03 28.80
N ILE A 113 -1.70 -4.45 27.60
CA ILE A 113 -3.10 -4.74 27.33
C ILE A 113 -3.53 -6.04 28.00
N GLU A 114 -2.69 -7.08 27.95
CA GLU A 114 -2.97 -8.38 28.57
C GLU A 114 -3.05 -8.29 30.11
N GLY A 115 -2.14 -7.54 30.74
CA GLY A 115 -2.10 -7.40 32.19
C GLY A 115 -3.25 -6.58 32.79
N THR A 116 -3.98 -5.80 31.98
CA THR A 116 -4.94 -4.82 32.48
C THR A 116 -6.37 -5.15 32.02
N LYS A 117 -7.15 -5.88 32.85
CA LYS A 117 -8.59 -6.11 32.64
C LYS A 117 -9.40 -4.82 32.80
N ARG A 118 -9.40 -3.95 31.79
CA ARG A 118 -10.23 -2.73 31.75
C ARG A 118 -11.38 -2.87 30.77
N THR A 119 -12.43 -3.58 31.19
CA THR A 119 -13.63 -3.88 30.39
C THR A 119 -14.30 -2.62 29.78
N GLY A 120 -14.23 -1.47 30.46
CA GLY A 120 -14.79 -0.21 29.96
C GLY A 120 -13.92 0.58 28.96
N LEU A 121 -12.60 0.34 28.92
CA LEU A 121 -11.73 0.98 27.91
C LEU A 121 -11.78 0.25 26.57
N ILE A 122 -12.03 -1.07 26.61
CA ILE A 122 -12.07 -1.94 25.44
C ILE A 122 -13.09 -1.45 24.40
N SER A 123 -14.30 -1.03 24.80
CA SER A 123 -15.35 -0.57 23.88
C SER A 123 -15.03 0.78 23.23
N SER A 124 -14.52 1.74 24.00
CA SER A 124 -14.13 3.07 23.48
C SER A 124 -12.92 2.96 22.55
N VAL A 125 -11.93 2.14 22.91
CA VAL A 125 -10.75 1.88 22.07
C VAL A 125 -11.14 1.12 20.81
N PHE A 126 -12.07 0.16 20.89
CA PHE A 126 -12.61 -0.52 19.72
C PHE A 126 -13.22 0.45 18.69
N LEU A 127 -14.11 1.35 19.14
CA LEU A 127 -14.73 2.35 18.26
C LEU A 127 -13.69 3.31 17.66
N LEU A 128 -12.73 3.76 18.47
CA LEU A 128 -11.64 4.62 18.01
C LEU A 128 -10.76 3.90 16.96
N SER A 129 -10.43 2.63 17.19
CA SER A 129 -9.65 1.82 16.24
C SER A 129 -10.40 1.63 14.92
N VAL A 130 -11.71 1.34 14.95
CA VAL A 130 -12.53 1.25 13.74
C VAL A 130 -12.54 2.58 12.98
N PHE A 131 -12.68 3.70 13.68
CA PHE A 131 -12.62 5.02 13.09
C PHE A 131 -11.25 5.30 12.44
N LEU A 132 -10.14 5.02 13.14
CA LEU A 132 -8.78 5.24 12.63
C LEU A 132 -8.46 4.33 11.43
N MET A 133 -8.90 3.06 11.47
CA MET A 133 -8.76 2.14 10.33
C MET A 133 -9.56 2.61 9.12
N ALA A 134 -10.80 3.07 9.32
CA ALA A 134 -11.63 3.60 8.23
C ALA A 134 -10.98 4.82 7.57
N ASN A 135 -10.33 5.71 8.34
CA ASN A 135 -9.56 6.82 7.80
C ASN A 135 -8.34 6.35 6.98
N GLY A 136 -7.62 5.32 7.48
CA GLY A 136 -6.50 4.72 6.75
C GLY A 136 -6.92 4.13 5.39
N VAL A 137 -8.01 3.37 5.37
CA VAL A 137 -8.59 2.80 4.15
C VAL A 137 -9.08 3.89 3.20
N SER A 138 -9.76 4.91 3.72
CA SER A 138 -10.22 6.07 2.93
C SER A 138 -9.05 6.79 2.26
N ALA A 139 -7.94 6.99 2.96
CA ALA A 139 -6.74 7.63 2.40
C ALA A 139 -6.10 6.78 1.28
N VAL A 140 -6.13 5.46 1.38
CA VAL A 140 -5.69 4.57 0.30
C VAL A 140 -6.58 4.76 -0.94
N PHE A 141 -7.91 4.74 -0.77
CA PHE A 141 -8.84 4.97 -1.87
C PHE A 141 -8.69 6.36 -2.50
N SER A 142 -8.58 7.42 -1.70
CA SER A 142 -8.33 8.78 -2.20
C SER A 142 -7.00 8.90 -2.94
N GLY A 143 -5.97 8.19 -2.49
CA GLY A 143 -4.68 8.13 -3.17
C GLY A 143 -4.73 7.47 -4.55
N PHE A 144 -5.67 6.54 -4.76
CA PHE A 144 -5.92 5.88 -6.04
C PHE A 144 -6.94 6.59 -6.93
N GLU A 145 -7.94 7.27 -6.36
CA GLU A 145 -9.04 7.91 -7.08
C GLU A 145 -8.62 9.19 -7.82
N TYR A 146 -7.63 9.91 -7.29
CA TYR A 146 -7.14 11.13 -7.93
C TYR A 146 -6.31 10.81 -9.19
N SER A 147 -6.89 10.93 -10.39
CA SER A 147 -6.15 10.98 -11.65
C SER A 147 -5.89 12.43 -12.05
N TYR A 148 -4.74 12.73 -12.67
CA TYR A 148 -4.47 14.07 -13.26
C TYR A 148 -5.54 14.45 -14.31
N HIS A 149 -6.26 13.47 -14.86
CA HIS A 149 -7.35 13.63 -15.82
C HIS A 149 -8.75 13.51 -15.18
N THR A 150 -9.02 14.15 -14.06
CA THR A 150 -10.41 14.48 -13.70
C THR A 150 -10.76 15.82 -14.34
N GLN A 151 -11.16 15.80 -15.60
CA GLN A 151 -11.85 16.95 -16.19
C GLN A 151 -13.27 16.96 -15.61
N TYR A 152 -13.50 17.86 -14.65
CA TYR A 152 -14.85 18.21 -14.25
C TYR A 152 -15.58 18.72 -15.49
N THR A 153 -16.62 17.99 -15.91
CA THR A 153 -17.63 18.48 -16.85
C THR A 153 -18.73 19.14 -16.05
#